data_AF-A0A484GMJ4-F1
#
_entry.id   AF-A0A484GMJ4-F1
#
_cell.length_a   1.000
_cell.length_b   1.000
_cell.length_c   1.000
_cell.angle_alpha   90.00
_cell.angle_beta   90.00
_cell.angle_gamma   90.00
#
_symmetry.space_group_name_H-M   'P 1'
#
loop_
_entity.id
_entity.type
_entity.pdbx_description
1 polymer ?
#
loop_
_entity_poly.entity_id
_entity_poly.type
_entity_poly.pdbx_seq_one_letter_code
_entity_poly.pdbx_strand_id
1 'polypeptide(L)'
;SPLQGQETARCFKLILKALETSVDLITTGDFMSRFCSNLCLPKQVQMAATHIAHKAVGLDLVPGRSPISVAAAAIYMASQASAEKRTQKEIGDIAGVADVTVRQSYRLIYPRAPDLFPTDLKFDTPVDKLSQL
;
A
#
# COMPACT_ATOMS: atom_id res chain seq x y z
N SER A 1 -30.35 -3.10 -22.66
CA SER A 1 -29.70 -4.31 -23.20
C SER A 1 -28.42 -4.58 -22.41
N PRO A 2 -28.22 -5.76 -21.80
CA PRO A 2 -27.20 -5.96 -20.75
C PRO A 2 -25.78 -6.25 -21.27
N LEU A 3 -25.50 -6.02 -22.56
CA LEU A 3 -24.29 -6.53 -23.22
C LEU A 3 -23.10 -5.55 -23.23
N GLN A 4 -23.27 -4.29 -22.85
CA GLN A 4 -22.19 -3.28 -23.00
C GLN A 4 -21.14 -3.27 -21.86
N GLY A 5 -21.38 -3.99 -20.74
CA GLY A 5 -20.57 -3.87 -19.53
C GLY A 5 -19.54 -4.99 -19.27
N GLN A 6 -19.64 -6.13 -19.98
CA GLN A 6 -18.77 -7.29 -19.72
C GLN A 6 -17.53 -7.36 -20.62
N GLU A 7 -17.54 -6.68 -21.77
CA GLU A 7 -16.42 -6.70 -22.71
C GLU A 7 -15.25 -5.84 -22.25
N THR A 8 -15.50 -4.70 -21.57
CA THR A 8 -14.46 -3.83 -21.00
C THR A 8 -13.66 -4.51 -19.91
N ALA A 9 -14.32 -5.27 -19.02
CA ALA A 9 -13.64 -6.02 -17.96
C ALA A 9 -12.75 -7.14 -18.51
N ARG A 10 -13.15 -7.78 -19.61
CA ARG A 10 -12.40 -8.88 -20.25
C ARG A 10 -11.19 -8.36 -21.02
N CYS A 11 -11.34 -7.24 -21.74
CA CYS A 11 -10.23 -6.57 -22.41
C CYS A 11 -9.20 -6.05 -21.39
N PHE A 12 -9.64 -5.48 -20.26
CA PHE A 12 -8.72 -5.04 -19.20
C PHE A 12 -7.95 -6.22 -18.59
N LYS A 13 -8.62 -7.36 -18.35
CA LYS A 13 -7.97 -8.58 -17.84
C LYS A 13 -6.94 -9.17 -18.80
N LEU A 14 -7.21 -9.11 -20.11
CA LEU A 14 -6.31 -9.62 -21.14
C LEU A 14 -5.11 -8.69 -21.39
N ILE A 15 -5.31 -7.37 -21.29
CA ILE A 15 -4.22 -6.39 -21.33
C ILE A 15 -3.33 -6.55 -20.09
N LEU A 16 -3.92 -6.65 -18.90
CA LEU A 16 -3.16 -6.93 -17.66
C LEU A 16 -2.36 -8.24 -17.78
N LYS A 17 -2.91 -9.26 -18.45
CA LYS A 17 -2.26 -10.56 -18.65
C LYS A 17 -1.20 -10.60 -19.73
N ALA A 18 -1.32 -9.78 -20.76
CA ALA A 18 -0.25 -9.56 -21.74
C ALA A 18 0.90 -8.71 -21.15
N LEU A 19 0.61 -7.98 -20.08
CA LEU A 19 1.54 -7.17 -19.31
C LEU A 19 2.14 -7.93 -18.10
N GLU A 20 1.65 -9.12 -17.76
CA GLU A 20 2.03 -9.90 -16.56
C GLU A 20 3.51 -10.36 -16.51
N THR A 21 4.33 -10.10 -17.54
CA THR A 21 5.77 -10.43 -17.54
C THR A 21 6.69 -9.20 -17.76
N SER A 22 6.11 -8.02 -17.95
CA SER A 22 6.83 -6.75 -18.14
C SER A 22 6.12 -5.53 -17.51
N VAL A 23 5.11 -5.79 -16.68
CA VAL A 23 4.51 -4.88 -15.68
C VAL A 23 4.89 -5.36 -14.28
N ASP A 24 6.11 -5.86 -14.14
CA ASP A 24 6.86 -5.64 -12.92
C ASP A 24 6.80 -4.14 -12.60
N LEU A 25 6.25 -3.75 -11.46
CA LEU A 25 6.52 -2.42 -10.90
C LEU A 25 6.14 -1.22 -11.82
N ILE A 26 4.96 -1.13 -12.42
CA ILE A 26 4.41 0.20 -12.78
C ILE A 26 3.56 0.69 -11.61
N THR A 27 4.02 1.35 -10.56
CA THR A 27 5.33 1.52 -9.92
C THR A 27 4.87 1.80 -8.49
N THR A 28 4.60 0.76 -7.68
CA THR A 28 4.30 0.97 -6.26
C THR A 28 5.39 1.84 -5.64
N GLY A 29 6.63 1.73 -6.12
CA GLY A 29 7.76 2.61 -5.78
C GLY A 29 7.67 4.07 -6.28
N ASP A 30 7.06 4.38 -7.42
CA ASP A 30 6.86 5.78 -7.89
C ASP A 30 5.76 6.45 -7.08
N PHE A 31 4.65 5.74 -6.84
CA PHE A 31 3.62 6.17 -5.90
C PHE A 31 4.22 6.34 -4.50
N MET A 32 5.02 5.38 -4.02
CA MET A 32 5.66 5.49 -2.71
C MET A 32 6.59 6.70 -2.65
N SER A 33 7.41 6.91 -3.68
CA SER A 33 8.33 8.04 -3.71
C SER A 33 7.58 9.37 -3.69
N ARG A 34 6.54 9.52 -4.52
CA ARG A 34 5.72 10.74 -4.56
C ARG A 34 4.96 10.96 -3.26
N PHE A 35 4.27 9.94 -2.75
CA PHE A 35 3.45 10.06 -1.54
C PHE A 35 4.32 10.32 -0.31
N CYS A 36 5.41 9.57 -0.12
CA CYS A 36 6.33 9.80 0.99
C CYS A 36 6.99 11.17 0.92
N SER A 37 7.38 11.64 -0.28
CA SER A 37 7.94 12.99 -0.45
C SER A 37 6.92 14.07 -0.10
N ASN A 38 5.67 13.95 -0.57
CA ASN A 38 4.60 14.90 -0.28
C ASN A 38 4.20 14.91 1.21
N LEU A 39 4.37 13.79 1.90
CA LEU A 39 4.16 13.64 3.35
C LEU A 39 5.42 13.98 4.16
N CYS A 40 6.48 14.47 3.52
CA CYS A 40 7.78 14.76 4.14
C CYS A 40 8.33 13.61 4.99
N LEU A 41 8.09 12.37 4.57
CA LEU A 41 8.54 11.18 5.30
C LEU A 41 10.02 10.90 5.01
N PRO A 42 10.80 10.45 6.01
CA PRO A 42 12.20 10.13 5.80
C PRO A 42 12.34 8.92 4.87
N LYS A 43 13.45 8.87 4.12
CA LYS A 43 13.77 7.77 3.19
C LYS A 43 13.65 6.38 3.85
N GLN A 44 13.97 6.30 5.14
CA GLN A 44 13.82 5.10 5.94
C GLN A 44 12.37 4.58 5.95
N VAL A 45 11.39 5.47 6.16
CA VAL A 45 9.96 5.14 6.17
C VAL A 45 9.47 4.79 4.76
N GLN A 46 9.96 5.48 3.73
CA GLN A 46 9.65 5.14 2.35
C GLN A 46 10.14 3.73 1.98
N MET A 47 11.37 3.37 2.38
CA MET A 47 11.92 2.03 2.16
C MET A 47 11.09 0.97 2.89
N ALA A 48 10.71 1.24 4.14
CA ALA A 48 9.84 0.37 4.93
C ALA A 48 8.48 0.16 4.26
N ALA A 49 7.80 1.25 3.88
CA ALA A 49 6.51 1.20 3.20
C ALA A 49 6.58 0.40 1.90
N THR A 50 7.64 0.61 1.12
CA THR A 50 7.87 -0.13 -0.13
C THR A 50 8.02 -1.64 0.14
N HIS A 51 8.80 -2.01 1.15
CA HIS A 51 8.99 -3.40 1.54
C HIS A 51 7.68 -4.05 2.02
N ILE A 52 6.92 -3.35 2.88
CA ILE A 52 5.61 -3.80 3.39
C ILE A 52 4.65 -4.03 2.23
N ALA A 53 4.54 -3.09 1.29
CA ALA A 53 3.66 -3.22 0.14
C ALA A 53 4.04 -4.41 -0.75
N HIS A 54 5.33 -4.61 -1.04
CA HIS A 54 5.79 -5.75 -1.82
C HIS A 54 5.50 -7.08 -1.12
N LYS A 55 5.78 -7.21 0.19
CA LYS A 55 5.46 -8.42 0.94
C LYS A 55 3.95 -8.67 1.03
N ALA A 56 3.15 -7.62 1.24
CA ALA A 56 1.70 -7.77 1.33
C ALA A 56 1.08 -8.31 0.03
N VAL A 57 1.59 -7.87 -1.12
CA VAL A 57 1.19 -8.40 -2.43
C VAL A 57 1.73 -9.82 -2.63
N GLY A 58 3.00 -10.07 -2.32
CA GLY A 58 3.60 -11.40 -2.47
C GLY A 58 2.99 -12.49 -1.57
N LEU A 59 2.43 -12.09 -0.43
CA LEU A 59 1.71 -12.96 0.50
C LEU A 59 0.19 -13.02 0.23
N ASP A 60 -0.29 -12.38 -0.85
CA ASP A 60 -1.70 -12.29 -1.23
C ASP A 60 -2.63 -11.78 -0.11
N LEU A 61 -2.13 -10.85 0.73
CA LEU A 61 -2.91 -10.32 1.88
C LEU A 61 -3.97 -9.30 1.47
N VAL A 62 -3.88 -8.75 0.26
CA VAL A 62 -4.69 -7.64 -0.23
C VAL A 62 -5.47 -7.98 -1.50
N PRO A 63 -6.23 -9.09 -1.52
CA PRO A 63 -6.91 -9.53 -2.73
C PRO A 63 -7.94 -8.50 -3.20
N GLY A 64 -7.89 -8.17 -4.50
CA GLY A 64 -8.84 -7.24 -5.12
C GLY A 64 -8.69 -5.77 -4.71
N ARG A 65 -7.63 -5.38 -3.99
CA ARG A 65 -7.33 -3.98 -3.66
C ARG A 65 -6.50 -3.33 -4.76
N SER A 66 -6.75 -2.04 -5.02
CA SER A 66 -5.96 -1.29 -6.00
C SER A 66 -4.54 -1.03 -5.47
N PRO A 67 -3.51 -0.95 -6.34
CA PRO A 67 -2.13 -0.69 -5.92
C PRO A 67 -1.98 0.59 -5.09
N ILE A 68 -2.76 1.63 -5.40
CA ILE A 68 -2.79 2.90 -4.65
C ILE A 68 -3.27 2.68 -3.21
N SER A 69 -4.32 1.86 -3.03
CA SER A 69 -4.88 1.58 -1.70
C SER A 69 -3.89 0.77 -0.85
N VAL A 70 -3.18 -0.17 -1.48
CA VAL A 70 -2.11 -0.94 -0.83
C VAL A 70 -0.94 -0.04 -0.44
N ALA A 71 -0.52 0.87 -1.33
CA ALA A 71 0.52 1.83 -1.04
C ALA A 71 0.14 2.76 0.12
N ALA A 72 -1.07 3.30 0.13
CA ALA A 72 -1.58 4.14 1.22
C ALA A 72 -1.58 3.39 2.57
N ALA A 73 -2.03 2.13 2.59
CA ALA A 73 -2.00 1.32 3.80
C ALA A 73 -0.58 0.99 4.29
N ALA A 74 0.35 0.71 3.38
CA ALA A 74 1.74 0.45 3.70
C ALA A 74 2.46 1.70 4.25
N ILE A 75 2.19 2.87 3.65
CA ILE A 75 2.69 4.16 4.16
C ILE A 75 2.13 4.44 5.55
N TYR A 76 0.84 4.21 5.76
CA TYR A 76 0.21 4.38 7.08
C TYR A 76 0.86 3.46 8.11
N MET A 77 1.06 2.18 7.78
CA MET A 77 1.73 1.23 8.68
C MET A 77 3.16 1.66 9.01
N ALA A 78 3.95 2.05 8.00
CA ALA A 78 5.34 2.47 8.19
C ALA A 78 5.44 3.80 8.97
N SER A 79 4.54 4.75 8.72
CA SER A 79 4.52 6.04 9.42
C SER A 79 4.17 5.85 10.90
N GLN A 80 3.18 4.99 11.21
CA GLN A 80 2.80 4.65 12.58
C GLN A 80 3.91 3.94 13.37
N ALA A 81 4.77 3.18 12.69
CA ALA A 81 5.96 2.56 13.27
C ALA A 81 7.11 3.57 13.50
N SER A 82 7.09 4.69 12.80
CA SER A 82 8.11 5.74 12.91
C SER A 82 7.73 6.85 13.89
N ALA A 83 8.66 7.76 14.16
CA ALA A 83 8.37 8.99 14.90
C ALA A 83 7.46 9.94 14.10
N GLU A 84 7.52 9.89 12.76
CA GLU A 84 6.77 10.74 11.83
C GLU A 84 5.41 10.11 11.48
N LYS A 85 4.49 10.16 12.45
CA LYS A 85 3.14 9.58 12.31
C LYS A 85 2.29 10.41 11.36
N ARG A 86 1.61 9.75 10.43
CA ARG A 86 0.68 10.38 9.49
C ARG A 86 -0.72 9.81 9.67
N THR A 87 -1.71 10.68 9.64
CA THR A 87 -3.11 10.29 9.74
C THR A 87 -3.60 9.65 8.43
N GLN A 88 -4.61 8.80 8.52
CA GLN A 88 -5.28 8.21 7.35
C GLN A 88 -5.82 9.30 6.40
N LYS A 89 -6.30 10.43 6.96
CA LYS A 89 -6.75 11.58 6.19
C LYS A 89 -5.63 12.21 5.37
N GLU A 90 -4.48 12.54 6.00
CA GLU A 90 -3.33 13.10 5.28
C GLU A 90 -2.87 12.18 4.15
N ILE A 91 -2.81 10.88 4.40
CA ILE A 91 -2.39 9.91 3.39
C ILE A 91 -3.45 9.78 2.29
N GLY A 92 -4.74 9.75 2.65
CA GLY A 92 -5.85 9.68 1.71
C GLY A 92 -5.92 10.89 0.78
N ASP A 93 -5.70 12.10 1.33
CA ASP A 93 -5.67 13.35 0.58
C ASP A 93 -4.53 13.35 -0.46
N ILE A 94 -3.35 12.82 -0.12
CA ILE A 94 -2.20 12.71 -1.04
C ILE A 94 -2.38 11.58 -2.06
N ALA A 95 -2.90 10.42 -1.63
CA ALA A 95 -3.07 9.25 -2.48
C ALA A 95 -4.34 9.30 -3.34
N GLY A 96 -5.23 10.28 -3.12
CA GLY A 96 -6.50 10.40 -3.82
C GLY A 96 -7.49 9.28 -3.48
N VAL A 97 -7.46 8.78 -2.24
CA VAL A 97 -8.35 7.70 -1.77
C VAL A 97 -9.06 8.11 -0.49
N ALA A 98 -10.26 7.57 -0.26
CA ALA A 98 -11.00 7.84 0.97
C ALA A 98 -10.29 7.25 2.21
N ASP A 99 -10.40 7.93 3.36
CA ASP A 99 -9.92 7.47 4.68
C ASP A 99 -10.30 6.01 4.97
N VAL A 100 -11.57 5.68 4.70
CA VAL A 100 -12.12 4.32 4.89
C VAL A 100 -11.42 3.27 4.03
N THR A 101 -10.91 3.65 2.85
CA THR A 101 -10.18 2.74 1.95
C THR A 101 -8.79 2.44 2.50
N VAL A 102 -8.11 3.44 3.06
CA VAL A 102 -6.84 3.27 3.77
C VAL A 102 -7.04 2.34 4.96
N ARG A 103 -8.07 2.60 5.78
CA ARG A 103 -8.41 1.77 6.94
C ARG A 103 -8.68 0.32 6.59
N GLN A 104 -9.53 0.07 5.60
CA GLN A 104 -9.88 -1.29 5.19
C GLN A 104 -8.67 -2.05 4.68
N SER A 105 -7.82 -1.39 3.89
CA SER A 105 -6.60 -2.01 3.36
C SER A 105 -5.58 -2.28 4.47
N TYR A 106 -5.45 -1.37 5.43
CA TYR A 106 -4.61 -1.55 6.62
C TYR A 106 -5.05 -2.76 7.47
N ARG A 107 -6.35 -2.93 7.70
CA ARG A 107 -6.89 -4.07 8.47
C ARG A 107 -6.55 -5.43 7.85
N LEU A 108 -6.35 -5.50 6.54
CA LEU A 108 -5.97 -6.73 5.85
C LEU A 108 -4.50 -7.11 6.12
N ILE A 109 -3.61 -6.13 6.16
CA ILE A 109 -2.17 -6.35 6.34
C ILE A 109 -1.74 -6.35 7.82
N TYR A 110 -2.52 -5.72 8.71
CA TYR A 110 -2.22 -5.62 10.14
C TYR A 110 -1.94 -6.97 10.83
N PRO A 111 -2.70 -8.06 10.61
CA PRO A 111 -2.45 -9.34 11.26
C PRO A 111 -1.08 -9.96 10.94
N ARG A 112 -0.47 -9.54 9.83
CA ARG A 112 0.86 -9.97 9.39
C ARG A 112 1.90 -8.88 9.49
N ALA A 113 1.59 -7.74 10.13
CA ALA A 113 2.52 -6.63 10.29
C ALA A 113 3.94 -7.08 10.70
N PRO A 114 4.17 -7.97 11.70
CA PRO A 114 5.53 -8.37 12.08
C PRO A 114 6.30 -9.08 10.96
N ASP A 115 5.61 -9.80 10.08
CA ASP A 115 6.21 -10.46 8.91
C ASP A 115 6.49 -9.49 7.77
N LEU A 116 5.80 -8.35 7.72
CA LEU A 116 5.86 -7.38 6.63
C LEU A 116 6.97 -6.35 6.81
N PHE A 117 7.43 -6.08 8.03
CA PHE A 117 8.49 -5.12 8.26
C PHE A 117 9.87 -5.68 7.84
N PRO A 118 10.74 -4.84 7.27
CA PRO A 118 12.14 -5.20 7.02
C PRO A 118 12.91 -5.36 8.33
N THR A 119 13.70 -6.43 8.44
CA THR A 119 14.46 -6.80 9.65
C THR A 119 15.59 -5.84 9.98
N ASP A 120 16.10 -5.12 8.99
CA ASP A 120 17.26 -4.24 9.14
C ASP A 120 16.89 -2.82 9.61
N LEU A 121 15.60 -2.51 9.69
CA LEU A 121 15.10 -1.18 9.99
C LEU A 121 14.62 -1.08 11.45
N LYS A 122 15.24 -0.16 12.20
CA LYS A 122 14.83 0.17 13.57
C LYS A 122 13.68 1.16 13.54
N PHE A 123 12.51 0.71 14.02
CA PHE A 123 11.32 1.53 14.17
C PHE A 123 11.19 2.02 15.61
N ASP A 124 10.58 3.20 15.77
CA ASP A 124 10.40 3.87 17.06
C ASP A 124 9.29 3.20 17.88
N THR A 125 8.19 2.83 17.20
CA THR A 125 7.10 2.07 17.80
C THR A 125 7.22 0.59 17.40
N PRO A 126 7.31 -0.35 18.36
CA PRO A 126 7.33 -1.77 18.04
C PRO A 126 6.02 -2.19 17.38
N VAL A 127 6.09 -3.17 16.48
CA VAL A 127 4.98 -3.60 15.63
C VAL A 127 3.74 -4.01 16.45
N ASP A 128 3.95 -4.64 17.60
CA ASP A 128 2.90 -5.06 18.54
C ASP A 128 2.13 -3.90 19.19
N LYS A 129 2.65 -2.67 19.11
CA LYS A 129 2.01 -1.44 19.61
C LYS A 129 1.41 -0.58 18.49
N LEU A 130 1.39 -1.06 17.26
CA LEU A 130 0.74 -0.33 16.16
C LEU A 130 -0.77 -0.22 16.38
N SER A 131 -1.34 0.91 15.96
CA SER A 131 -2.75 1.24 16.16
C SER A 131 -3.68 0.19 15.52
N GLN A 132 -4.54 -0.40 16.34
CA GLN A 132 -5.61 -1.32 15.92
C GLN A 132 -6.85 -0.49 15.53
N LEU A 133 -6.88 0.01 14.30
CA LEU A 133 -8.03 0.77 13.77
C LEU A 133 -9.29 -0.07 13.57
#